data_AF-A0A1U7CMU5-F1
#
_entry.id   AF-A0A1U7CMU5-F1
#
_cell.length_a   1.000
_cell.length_b   1.000
_cell.length_c   1.000
_cell.angle_alpha   90.00
_cell.angle_beta   90.00
_cell.angle_gamma   90.00
#
_symmetry.space_group_name_H-M   'P 1'
#
loop_
_entity.id
_entity.type
_entity.pdbx_description
1 polymer ?
#
loop_
_entity_poly.entity_id
_entity_poly.type
_entity_poly.pdbx_seq_one_letter_code
_entity_poly.pdbx_strand_id
1 'polypeptide(L)'
;MSSSFIREFSHLWTGCLAHYHAHRNDEHLNALYEDSLRYVGLHLENDLCRSEYWSRVSLRRRLAVLLFLVDRGIVERSVRNGRHVYAPLPHAEDWVSRQPAMRPFLKPTLELVAALRHELARRARSRKA
;
A
#
# COMPACT_ATOMS: atom_id res chain seq x y z
N MET A 1 -16.04 -5.91 11.19
CA MET A 1 -15.65 -4.62 10.58
C MET A 1 -16.91 -3.79 10.40
N SER A 2 -16.86 -2.47 10.52
CA SER A 2 -17.93 -1.65 9.92
C SER A 2 -17.51 -1.34 8.49
N SER A 3 -18.36 -1.65 7.51
CA SER A 3 -18.18 -1.22 6.11
C SER A 3 -18.02 0.30 5.99
N SER A 4 -18.45 1.08 7.00
CA SER A 4 -18.36 2.54 6.98
C SER A 4 -16.93 3.06 6.95
N PHE A 5 -15.96 2.44 7.65
CA PHE A 5 -14.58 2.95 7.67
C PHE A 5 -13.91 2.88 6.29
N ILE A 6 -14.09 1.77 5.58
CA ILE A 6 -13.47 1.58 4.26
C ILE A 6 -14.14 2.53 3.25
N ARG A 7 -15.47 2.71 3.36
CA ARG A 7 -16.21 3.65 2.55
C ARG A 7 -15.76 5.10 2.80
N GLU A 8 -15.66 5.54 4.05
CA GLU A 8 -15.15 6.85 4.44
C GLU A 8 -13.73 7.10 3.95
N PHE A 9 -12.84 6.10 4.10
CA PHE A 9 -11.48 6.21 3.60
C PHE A 9 -11.43 6.28 2.07
N SER A 10 -12.27 5.50 1.38
CA SER A 10 -12.33 5.49 -0.08
C SER A 10 -12.68 6.87 -0.64
N HIS A 11 -13.52 7.66 0.06
CA HIS A 11 -13.87 9.04 -0.31
C HIS A 11 -12.68 9.99 -0.46
N LEU A 12 -11.53 9.67 0.14
CA LEU A 12 -10.30 10.46 0.03
C LEU A 12 -9.50 10.17 -1.25
N TRP A 13 -9.86 9.12 -1.99
CA TRP A 13 -9.17 8.72 -3.22
C TRP A 13 -9.60 9.60 -4.38
N THR A 14 -8.62 10.19 -5.05
CA THR A 14 -8.87 11.11 -6.17
C THR A 14 -8.10 10.76 -7.43
N GLY A 15 -7.29 9.70 -7.40
CA GLY A 15 -6.48 9.24 -8.51
C GLY A 15 -6.86 7.84 -8.95
N CYS A 16 -5.88 6.92 -8.94
CA CYS A 16 -6.03 5.58 -9.51
C CYS A 16 -7.14 4.74 -8.85
N LEU A 17 -7.54 5.05 -7.62
CA LEU A 17 -8.60 4.34 -6.90
C LEU A 17 -9.94 5.09 -6.89
N ALA A 18 -10.05 6.26 -7.51
CA ALA A 18 -11.29 7.06 -7.49
C ALA A 18 -12.51 6.34 -8.09
N HIS A 19 -12.32 5.38 -8.99
CA HIS A 19 -13.44 4.61 -9.55
C HIS A 19 -14.21 3.81 -8.49
N TYR A 20 -13.59 3.48 -7.34
CA TYR A 20 -14.27 2.77 -6.24
C TYR A 20 -15.45 3.55 -5.65
N HIS A 21 -15.53 4.88 -5.81
CA HIS A 21 -16.69 5.68 -5.38
C HIS A 21 -17.99 5.26 -6.07
N ALA A 22 -17.88 4.88 -7.35
CA ALA A 22 -19.01 4.57 -8.21
C ALA A 22 -19.49 3.12 -8.07
N HIS A 23 -18.77 2.29 -7.32
CA HIS A 23 -19.20 0.92 -7.07
C HIS A 23 -20.47 0.92 -6.20
N ARG A 24 -21.55 0.40 -6.78
CA ARG A 24 -22.84 0.20 -6.11
C ARG A 24 -22.79 -0.89 -5.05
N ASN A 25 -21.80 -1.78 -5.12
CA ASN A 25 -21.61 -2.89 -4.21
C ASN A 25 -20.27 -2.74 -3.48
N ASP A 26 -20.35 -2.65 -2.15
CA ASP A 26 -19.19 -2.56 -1.25
C ASP A 26 -18.29 -3.81 -1.31
N GLU A 27 -18.77 -4.93 -1.86
CA GLU A 27 -18.00 -6.16 -2.00
C GLU A 27 -16.68 -5.96 -2.73
N HIS A 28 -16.64 -5.17 -3.81
CA HIS A 28 -15.40 -4.93 -4.56
C HIS A 28 -14.40 -4.10 -3.76
N LEU A 29 -14.90 -3.12 -3.00
CA LEU A 29 -14.09 -2.28 -2.13
C LEU A 29 -13.55 -3.08 -0.93
N ASN A 30 -14.40 -3.93 -0.34
CA ASN A 30 -14.00 -4.87 0.71
C ASN A 30 -12.97 -5.88 0.20
N ALA A 31 -13.17 -6.45 -0.99
CA ALA A 31 -12.23 -7.38 -1.61
C ALA A 31 -10.85 -6.73 -1.84
N LEU A 32 -10.83 -5.50 -2.37
CA LEU A 32 -9.60 -4.72 -2.46
C LEU A 32 -8.93 -4.59 -1.09
N TYR A 33 -9.69 -4.20 -0.08
CA TYR A 33 -9.16 -3.96 1.26
C TYR A 33 -8.57 -5.24 1.88
N GLU A 34 -9.33 -6.33 1.89
CA GLU A 34 -8.91 -7.62 2.47
C GLU A 34 -7.67 -8.19 1.78
N ASP A 35 -7.63 -8.16 0.45
CA ASP A 35 -6.47 -8.65 -0.29
C ASP A 35 -5.22 -7.78 -0.05
N SER A 36 -5.41 -6.47 0.01
CA SER A 36 -4.32 -5.55 0.31
C SER A 36 -3.83 -5.71 1.76
N LEU A 37 -4.75 -5.93 2.71
CA LEU A 37 -4.43 -6.17 4.11
C LEU A 37 -3.61 -7.44 4.27
N ARG A 38 -4.02 -8.52 3.58
CA ARG A 38 -3.29 -9.78 3.53
C ARG A 38 -1.89 -9.58 2.94
N TYR A 39 -1.75 -8.77 1.88
CA TYR A 39 -0.44 -8.47 1.31
C TYR A 39 0.48 -7.79 2.33
N VAL A 40 0.02 -6.74 3.01
CA VAL A 40 0.83 -6.04 4.01
C VAL A 40 1.24 -6.99 5.14
N GLY A 41 0.30 -7.75 5.68
CA GLY A 41 0.54 -8.64 6.83
C GLY A 41 1.43 -9.85 6.52
N LEU A 42 1.38 -10.37 5.29
CA LEU A 42 2.20 -11.53 4.92
C LEU A 42 3.56 -11.15 4.34
N HIS A 43 3.65 -10.04 3.61
CA HIS A 43 4.82 -9.74 2.78
C HIS A 43 5.64 -8.57 3.28
N LEU A 44 5.03 -7.60 3.96
CA LEU A 44 5.73 -6.41 4.43
C LEU A 44 6.04 -6.46 5.93
N GLU A 45 5.29 -7.25 6.71
CA GLU A 45 5.45 -7.33 8.17
C GLU A 45 6.89 -7.61 8.60
N ASN A 46 7.59 -8.53 7.92
CA ASN A 46 8.97 -8.88 8.25
C ASN A 46 9.97 -7.72 8.10
N ASP A 47 9.73 -6.81 7.15
CA ASP A 47 10.58 -5.63 6.96
C ASP A 47 10.13 -4.50 7.90
N LEU A 48 8.82 -4.31 8.04
CA LEU A 48 8.23 -3.21 8.80
C LEU A 48 8.28 -3.41 10.33
N CYS A 49 8.35 -4.65 10.82
CA CYS A 49 8.45 -4.92 12.26
C CYS A 49 9.75 -4.42 12.89
N ARG A 50 10.79 -4.18 12.07
CA ARG A 50 12.08 -3.62 12.49
C ARG A 50 12.09 -2.09 12.50
N SER A 51 11.09 -1.43 11.92
CA SER A 51 10.96 0.02 11.96
C SER A 51 10.43 0.47 13.31
N GLU A 52 11.07 1.50 13.87
CA GLU A 52 10.66 2.14 15.12
C GLU A 52 9.21 2.68 15.04
N TYR A 53 8.83 3.22 13.87
CA TYR A 53 7.50 3.74 13.64
C TYR A 53 6.52 2.62 13.31
N TRP A 54 6.81 1.83 12.26
CA TRP A 54 5.81 0.91 11.72
C TRP A 54 5.48 -0.24 12.68
N SER A 55 6.44 -0.72 13.47
CA SER A 55 6.20 -1.77 14.49
C SER A 55 5.08 -1.42 15.46
N ARG A 56 4.86 -0.14 15.74
CA ARG A 56 3.82 0.36 16.66
C ARG A 56 2.51 0.74 15.95
N VAL A 57 2.52 0.80 14.62
CA VAL A 57 1.38 1.22 13.81
C VAL A 57 0.56 0.00 13.40
N SER A 58 -0.77 0.08 13.55
CA SER A 58 -1.67 -1.01 13.20
C SER A 58 -1.62 -1.35 11.71
N LEU A 59 -1.84 -2.62 11.38
CA LEU A 59 -1.86 -3.12 10.00
C LEU A 59 -2.79 -2.31 9.10
N ARG A 60 -3.95 -1.88 9.63
CA ARG A 60 -4.93 -1.05 8.92
C ARG A 60 -4.37 0.31 8.51
N ARG A 61 -3.60 0.96 9.39
CA ARG A 61 -2.95 2.24 9.06
C ARG A 61 -1.82 2.05 8.05
N ARG A 62 -1.04 0.97 8.16
CA ARG A 62 -0.03 0.61 7.15
C ARG A 62 -0.68 0.43 5.77
N LEU A 63 -1.80 -0.30 5.72
CA LEU A 63 -2.59 -0.47 4.51
C LEU A 63 -3.14 0.86 3.96
N ALA A 64 -3.67 1.74 4.82
CA ALA A 64 -4.17 3.04 4.38
C ALA A 64 -3.06 3.85 3.66
N VAL A 65 -1.84 3.84 4.19
CA VAL A 65 -0.70 4.51 3.54
C VAL A 65 -0.32 3.84 2.22
N LEU A 66 -0.33 2.50 2.15
CA LEU A 66 -0.10 1.78 0.89
C LEU A 66 -1.14 2.18 -0.18
N LEU A 67 -2.43 2.17 0.16
CA LEU A 67 -3.50 2.53 -0.77
C LEU A 67 -3.46 4.00 -1.16
N PHE A 68 -3.04 4.89 -0.26
CA PHE A 68 -2.77 6.29 -0.61
C PHE A 68 -1.67 6.40 -1.68
N LEU A 69 -0.55 5.67 -1.54
CA LEU A 69 0.52 5.67 -2.54
C LEU A 69 0.07 5.08 -3.88
N VAL A 70 -0.83 4.08 -3.86
CA VAL A 70 -1.47 3.53 -5.06
C VAL A 70 -2.38 4.56 -5.71
N ASP A 71 -3.24 5.22 -4.94
CA ASP A 71 -4.15 6.23 -5.46
C ASP A 71 -3.39 7.41 -6.11
N ARG A 72 -2.25 7.81 -5.53
CA ARG A 72 -1.37 8.85 -6.09
C ARG A 72 -0.56 8.38 -7.30
N GLY A 73 -0.68 7.11 -7.72
CA GLY A 73 0.04 6.57 -8.87
C GLY A 73 1.53 6.34 -8.63
N ILE A 74 1.97 6.30 -7.37
CA ILE A 74 3.38 6.15 -6.99
C ILE A 74 3.75 4.68 -6.77
N VAL A 75 2.75 3.87 -6.43
CA VAL A 75 2.84 2.43 -6.35
C VAL A 75 1.84 1.84 -7.31
N GLU A 76 2.33 1.08 -8.28
CA GLU A 76 1.47 0.33 -9.19
C GLU A 76 0.92 -0.91 -8.48
N ARG A 77 -0.39 -1.13 -8.58
CA ARG A 77 -1.04 -2.38 -8.17
C ARG A 77 -1.34 -3.20 -9.41
N SER A 78 -0.81 -4.41 -9.48
CA SER A 78 -1.07 -5.37 -10.56
C SER A 78 -1.45 -6.74 -10.01
N VAL A 79 -1.99 -7.62 -10.86
CA VAL A 79 -2.22 -9.03 -10.54
C VAL A 79 -1.14 -9.86 -11.23
N ARG A 80 -0.44 -10.71 -10.46
CA ARG A 80 0.53 -11.68 -10.97
C ARG A 80 0.26 -13.04 -10.35
N ASN A 81 0.06 -14.07 -11.17
CA ASN A 81 -0.27 -15.43 -10.72
C ASN A 81 -1.43 -15.47 -9.72
N GLY A 82 -2.51 -14.72 -10.01
CA GLY A 82 -3.69 -14.64 -9.14
C GLY A 82 -3.48 -13.91 -7.82
N ARG A 83 -2.35 -13.22 -7.62
CA ARG A 83 -2.06 -12.45 -6.39
C ARG A 83 -1.79 -10.99 -6.72
N HIS A 84 -2.26 -10.10 -5.85
CA HIS A 84 -1.91 -8.68 -5.93
C HIS A 84 -0.44 -8.46 -5.61
N VAL A 85 0.19 -7.61 -6.41
CA VAL A 85 1.57 -7.16 -6.25
C VAL A 85 1.59 -5.64 -6.30
N TYR A 86 2.38 -5.05 -5.41
CA TYR A 86 2.53 -3.61 -5.27
C TYR A 86 3.97 -3.24 -5.63
N ALA A 87 4.12 -2.42 -6.67
CA ALA A 87 5.40 -2.06 -7.22
C ALA A 87 5.62 -0.54 -7.18
N PRO A 88 6.52 -0.04 -6.32
CA PRO A 88 6.90 1.37 -6.35
C PRO A 88 7.51 1.72 -7.70
N LEU A 89 7.09 2.85 -8.27
CA LEU A 89 7.70 3.39 -9.48
C LEU A 89 9.16 3.79 -9.21
N PRO A 90 10.02 3.91 -10.24
CA PRO A 90 11.42 4.28 -10.06
C PRO A 90 11.64 5.62 -9.32
N HIS A 91 10.69 6.54 -9.44
CA HIS A 91 10.75 7.89 -8.85
C HIS A 91 9.97 8.00 -7.53
N ALA A 92 9.57 6.89 -6.91
CA ALA A 92 8.69 6.91 -5.73
C ALA A 92 9.32 7.66 -4.54
N GLU A 93 10.59 7.42 -4.25
CA GLU A 93 11.33 8.05 -3.17
C GLU A 93 11.48 9.57 -3.38
N ASP A 94 11.79 9.97 -4.61
CA ASP A 94 11.89 11.38 -5.00
C ASP A 94 10.54 12.08 -4.87
N TRP A 95 9.46 11.42 -5.30
CA TRP A 95 8.11 11.96 -5.18
C TRP A 95 7.73 12.18 -3.72
N VAL A 96 7.95 11.18 -2.86
CA VAL A 96 7.67 11.25 -1.42
C VAL A 96 8.46 12.40 -0.77
N SER A 97 9.74 12.55 -1.13
CA SER A 97 10.61 13.61 -0.60
C SER A 97 10.17 15.02 -1.01
N ARG A 98 9.49 15.16 -2.16
CA ARG A 98 8.99 16.43 -2.65
C ARG A 98 7.64 16.83 -2.06
N GLN A 99 6.94 15.96 -1.33
CA GLN A 99 5.63 16.29 -0.75
C GLN A 99 5.77 17.02 0.61
N PRO A 100 5.44 18.32 0.70
CA PRO A 100 5.60 19.06 1.96
C PRO A 100 4.71 18.51 3.08
N ALA A 101 3.49 18.07 2.74
CA ALA A 101 2.54 17.50 3.68
C ALA A 101 3.01 16.17 4.30
N MET A 102 3.96 15.48 3.67
CA MET A 102 4.49 14.21 4.15
C MET A 102 5.74 14.35 5.00
N ARG A 103 6.30 15.57 5.17
CA ARG A 103 7.55 15.80 5.92
C ARG A 103 7.60 15.12 7.30
N PRO A 104 6.56 15.19 8.16
CA PRO A 104 6.59 14.51 9.46
C PRO A 104 6.66 12.97 9.35
N PHE A 105 6.22 12.43 8.23
CA PHE A 105 6.14 10.99 7.95
C PHE A 105 7.09 10.56 6.81
N LEU A 106 8.08 11.40 6.47
CA LEU A 106 8.98 11.16 5.35
C LEU A 106 9.74 9.84 5.54
N LYS A 107 10.44 9.70 6.67
CA LYS A 107 11.21 8.49 6.99
C LYS A 107 10.30 7.24 7.01
N PRO A 108 9.17 7.21 7.75
CA PRO A 108 8.25 6.08 7.68
C PRO A 108 7.78 5.75 6.27
N THR A 109 7.43 6.75 5.46
CA THR A 109 6.95 6.50 4.10
C THR A 109 8.04 5.88 3.22
N LEU A 110 9.29 6.36 3.34
CA LEU A 110 10.43 5.79 2.62
C LEU A 110 10.74 4.35 3.08
N GLU A 111 10.60 4.04 4.37
CA GLU A 111 10.72 2.66 4.88
C GLU A 111 9.68 1.72 4.26
N LEU A 112 8.43 2.20 4.07
CA LEU A 112 7.39 1.43 3.39
C LEU A 112 7.73 1.19 1.91
N VAL A 113 8.22 2.21 1.21
CA VAL A 113 8.69 2.09 -0.18
C VAL A 113 9.85 1.09 -0.29
N ALA A 114 10.81 1.15 0.63
CA ALA A 114 11.93 0.21 0.69
C ALA A 114 11.46 -1.23 0.94
N ALA A 115 10.52 -1.45 1.87
CA ALA A 115 9.93 -2.77 2.14
C ALA A 115 9.25 -3.36 0.89
N LEU A 116 8.53 -2.54 0.13
CA LEU A 116 7.93 -2.97 -1.14
C LEU A 116 9.00 -3.41 -2.16
N ARG A 117 10.10 -2.65 -2.29
CA ARG A 117 11.21 -3.03 -3.19
C ARG A 117 11.90 -4.32 -2.73
N HIS A 118 12.14 -4.49 -1.43
CA HIS A 118 12.72 -5.70 -0.88
C HIS A 118 11.87 -6.93 -1.17
N GLU A 119 10.55 -6.81 -1.02
CA GLU A 119 9.62 -7.88 -1.36
C GLU A 119 9.66 -8.25 -2.84
N LEU A 120 9.65 -7.27 -3.74
CA LEU A 120 9.79 -7.53 -5.18
C LEU A 120 11.12 -8.23 -5.50
N ALA A 121 12.21 -7.82 -4.88
CA ALA A 121 13.51 -8.45 -5.05
C ALA A 121 13.52 -9.91 -4.54
N ARG A 122 12.88 -10.20 -3.39
CA ARG A 122 12.71 -11.57 -2.88
C ARG A 122 11.93 -12.44 -3.87
N ARG A 123 10.82 -11.94 -4.40
CA ARG A 123 10.02 -12.65 -5.42
C ARG A 123 10.80 -12.93 -6.70
N ALA A 124 11.55 -11.94 -7.18
CA ALA A 124 12.37 -12.09 -8.38
C ALA A 124 13.46 -13.16 -8.22
N ARG A 125 14.05 -13.28 -7.02
CA ARG A 125 15.02 -14.33 -6.69
C ARG A 125 14.38 -15.71 -6.57
N SER A 126 13.23 -15.81 -5.91
CA SER A 126 12.51 -17.09 -5.74
C SER A 126 12.05 -17.70 -7.06
N ARG A 127 11.87 -16.90 -8.12
CA ARG A 127 11.50 -17.40 -9.45
C ARG A 127 12.68 -17.97 -10.24
N LYS A 128 13.92 -17.67 -9.84
CA LYS A 128 15.13 -18.14 -10.51
C LYS A 128 15.70 -19.43 -9.89
N ALA A 129 15.20 -19.83 -8.73
CA ALA A 129 15.48 -21.11 -8.08
C ALA A 129 14.44 -22.14 -8.51
#